data_AF-S6BXZ4-F1
#
_entry.id   AF-S6BXZ4-F1
#
_cell.length_a   1.000
_cell.length_b   1.000
_cell.length_c   1.000
_cell.angle_alpha   90.00
_cell.angle_beta   90.00
_cell.angle_gamma   90.00
#
_symmetry.space_group_name_H-M   'P 1'
#
loop_
_entity.id
_entity.type
_entity.pdbx_description
1 polymer ?
#
loop_
_entity_poly.entity_id
_entity_poly.type
_entity_poly.pdbx_seq_one_letter_code
_entity_poly.pdbx_strand_id
1 'polypeptide(L)'
;MNGLFDEERQALEWLGQRLRLARKRRGDRQSDAAARCRISRETYRKMERGEPGVAIGIWVRAIAMYGELEALLALFPASPFDEITS
;
A
#
# COMPACT_ATOMS: atom_id res chain seq x y z
N MET A 1 20.52 1.02 4.46
CA MET A 1 20.39 -0.35 3.90
C MET A 1 18.91 -0.70 3.96
N ASN A 2 18.25 -0.89 2.83
CA ASN A 2 16.82 -1.26 2.82
C ASN A 2 16.77 -2.79 2.83
N GLY A 3 16.61 -3.37 4.02
CA GLY A 3 16.82 -4.80 4.32
C GLY A 3 15.72 -5.74 3.85
N LEU A 4 15.11 -5.47 2.68
CA LEU A 4 14.16 -6.39 2.06
C LEU A 4 14.87 -7.32 1.09
N PHE A 5 14.48 -8.59 1.10
CA PHE A 5 14.80 -9.57 0.06
C PHE A 5 14.09 -9.22 -1.26
N ASP A 6 14.54 -9.80 -2.37
CA ASP A 6 14.03 -9.46 -3.70
C ASP A 6 12.53 -9.77 -3.86
N GLU A 7 12.07 -10.90 -3.31
CA GLU A 7 10.66 -11.30 -3.34
C GLU A 7 9.78 -10.32 -2.56
N GLU A 8 10.24 -9.86 -1.39
CA GLU A 8 9.52 -8.88 -0.56
C GLU A 8 9.44 -7.52 -1.26
N ARG A 9 10.52 -7.11 -1.92
CA ARG A 9 10.53 -5.90 -2.75
C ARG A 9 9.54 -6.02 -3.90
N GLN A 10 9.55 -7.15 -4.61
CA GLN A 10 8.66 -7.38 -5.73
C GLN A 10 7.18 -7.38 -5.29
N ALA A 11 6.86 -7.97 -4.13
CA ALA A 11 5.53 -7.89 -3.55
C ALA A 11 5.11 -6.43 -3.26
N LEU A 12 6.01 -5.62 -2.71
CA LEU A 12 5.73 -4.21 -2.43
C LEU A 12 5.57 -3.38 -3.71
N GLU A 13 6.38 -3.63 -4.74
CA GLU A 13 6.25 -3.02 -6.06
C GLU A 13 4.91 -3.35 -6.72
N TRP A 14 4.47 -4.61 -6.63
CA TRP A 14 3.15 -5.03 -7.12
C TRP A 14 2.01 -4.32 -6.39
N LEU A 15 2.11 -4.16 -5.07
CA LEU A 15 1.13 -3.39 -4.31
C LEU A 15 1.08 -1.92 -4.79
N GLY A 16 2.24 -1.30 -4.99
CA GLY A 16 2.35 0.06 -5.54
C GLY A 16 1.73 0.19 -6.94
N GLN A 17 1.95 -0.79 -7.82
CA GLN A 17 1.34 -0.82 -9.15
C GLN A 17 -0.20 -0.96 -9.08
N ARG A 18 -0.72 -1.80 -8.18
CA ARG A 18 -2.17 -1.93 -7.96
C ARG A 18 -2.80 -0.62 -7.50
N LEU A 19 -2.15 0.08 -6.56
CA LEU A 19 -2.59 1.42 -6.14
C LEU A 19 -2.59 2.40 -7.32
N ARG A 20 -1.54 2.41 -8.13
CA ARG A 20 -1.45 3.26 -9.34
C ARG A 20 -2.58 3.00 -10.32
N LEU A 21 -2.91 1.73 -10.56
CA LEU A 21 -4.02 1.34 -11.42
C LEU A 21 -5.37 1.81 -10.83
N ALA A 22 -5.58 1.61 -9.52
CA ALA A 22 -6.80 2.06 -8.84
C ALA A 22 -6.98 3.58 -8.93
N ARG A 23 -5.91 4.36 -8.69
CA ARG A 23 -5.94 5.81 -8.87
C ARG A 23 -6.30 6.20 -10.30
N LYS A 24 -5.63 5.61 -11.29
CA LYS A 24 -5.89 5.89 -12.72
C LYS A 24 -7.32 5.58 -13.13
N ARG A 25 -7.91 4.49 -12.64
CA ARG A 25 -9.33 4.15 -12.90
C ARG A 25 -10.30 5.22 -12.39
N ARG A 26 -9.91 5.96 -11.35
CA ARG A 26 -10.70 7.08 -10.81
C ARG A 26 -10.39 8.43 -11.47
N GLY A 27 -9.46 8.47 -12.43
CA GLY A 27 -9.08 9.71 -13.13
C GLY A 27 -8.26 10.69 -12.31
N ASP A 28 -7.85 10.35 -11.08
CA ASP A 28 -7.13 11.25 -10.19
C ASP A 28 -5.66 11.44 -10.63
N ARG A 29 -5.14 12.67 -10.56
CA ARG A 29 -3.69 12.91 -10.60
C ARG A 29 -3.05 12.46 -9.28
N GLN A 30 -1.73 12.23 -9.28
CA GLN A 30 -1.02 11.90 -8.03
C GLN A 30 -1.17 13.00 -6.96
N SER A 31 -1.30 14.27 -7.36
CA SER A 31 -1.56 15.39 -6.44
C SER A 31 -2.90 15.24 -5.72
N ASP A 32 -3.94 14.88 -6.48
CA ASP A 32 -5.31 14.80 -5.97
C ASP A 32 -5.43 13.63 -5.00
N ALA A 33 -4.81 12.50 -5.36
CA ALA A 33 -4.72 11.32 -4.53
C ALA A 33 -3.91 11.55 -3.25
N ALA A 34 -2.79 12.27 -3.34
CA ALA A 34 -2.00 12.65 -2.18
C ALA A 34 -2.79 13.55 -1.21
N ALA A 35 -3.54 14.53 -1.75
CA ALA A 35 -4.40 15.39 -0.95
C ALA A 35 -5.51 14.61 -0.23
N ARG A 36 -6.20 13.69 -0.94
CA ARG A 36 -7.20 12.79 -0.35
C ARG A 36 -6.61 11.93 0.77
N CYS A 37 -5.39 11.41 0.57
CA CYS A 37 -4.67 10.63 1.57
C CYS A 37 -3.99 11.48 2.65
N ARG A 38 -4.09 12.82 2.61
CA ARG A 38 -3.44 13.75 3.54
C ARG A 38 -1.93 13.49 3.68
N ILE A 39 -1.26 13.31 2.53
CA ILE A 39 0.19 13.11 2.44
C ILE A 39 0.78 13.99 1.35
N SER A 40 2.11 14.10 1.32
CA SER A 40 2.79 14.80 0.22
C SER A 40 2.65 14.02 -1.09
N ARG A 41 2.66 14.73 -2.24
CA ARG A 41 2.73 14.10 -3.57
C ARG A 41 3.94 13.17 -3.70
N GLU A 42 5.04 13.54 -3.06
CA GLU A 42 6.26 12.74 -3.02
C GLU A 42 6.02 11.41 -2.31
N THR A 43 5.41 11.43 -1.12
CA THR A 43 5.05 10.19 -0.39
C THR A 43 4.12 9.30 -1.22
N TYR A 44 3.09 9.88 -1.86
CA TYR A 44 2.20 9.11 -2.74
C TYR A 44 2.95 8.50 -3.93
N ARG A 45 3.88 9.26 -4.52
CA ARG A 45 4.75 8.80 -5.61
C ARG A 45 5.64 7.63 -5.16
N LYS A 46 6.17 7.66 -3.93
CA LYS A 46 6.94 6.56 -3.32
C LYS A 46 6.08 5.32 -3.13
N MET A 47 4.82 5.48 -2.72
CA MET A 47 3.87 4.37 -2.63
C MET A 47 3.66 3.69 -3.98
N GLU A 48 3.37 4.44 -5.06
CA GLU A 48 3.26 3.83 -6.40
C GLU A 48 4.58 3.19 -6.88
N ARG A 49 5.70 3.67 -6.33
CA ARG A 49 7.06 3.10 -6.38
C ARG A 49 7.19 1.68 -5.81
N GLY A 50 6.36 1.34 -4.83
CA GLY A 50 6.67 0.29 -3.87
C GLY A 50 7.93 0.61 -3.06
N GLU A 51 8.23 1.88 -2.81
CA GLU A 51 9.43 2.24 -2.05
C GLU A 51 9.29 1.79 -0.58
N PRO A 52 10.26 1.02 -0.04
CA PRO A 52 10.19 0.59 1.34
C PRO A 52 10.38 1.77 2.30
N GLY A 53 9.78 1.67 3.48
CA GLY A 53 9.83 2.72 4.50
C GLY A 53 8.66 3.71 4.45
N VAL A 54 7.72 3.57 3.51
CA VAL A 54 6.42 4.24 3.63
C VAL A 54 5.64 3.59 4.77
N ALA A 55 5.27 4.38 5.78
CA ALA A 55 4.59 3.89 6.98
C ALA A 55 3.27 3.16 6.63
N ILE A 56 3.04 2.02 7.30
CA ILE A 56 1.87 1.16 7.05
C ILE A 56 0.53 1.90 7.20
N GLY A 57 0.42 2.84 8.13
CA GLY A 57 -0.80 3.65 8.30
C GLY A 57 -1.16 4.49 7.06
N ILE A 58 -0.18 4.83 6.21
CA ILE A 58 -0.42 5.53 4.94
C ILE A 58 -1.02 4.57 3.91
N TRP A 59 -0.55 3.32 3.86
CA TRP A 59 -1.14 2.27 3.04
C TRP A 59 -2.58 1.96 3.45
N VAL A 60 -2.85 1.82 4.74
CA VAL A 60 -4.22 1.65 5.28
C VAL A 60 -5.14 2.76 4.77
N ARG A 61 -4.71 4.02 4.83
CA ARG A 61 -5.49 5.15 4.32
C ARG A 61 -5.69 5.12 2.81
N ALA A 62 -4.66 4.77 2.04
CA ALA A 62 -4.79 4.63 0.60
C ALA A 62 -5.72 3.48 0.21
N ILE A 63 -5.74 2.38 0.96
CA ILE A 63 -6.69 1.27 0.78
C ILE A 63 -8.11 1.75 1.09
N ALA A 64 -8.33 2.44 2.21
CA ALA A 64 -9.64 3.01 2.51
C ALA A 64 -10.14 3.98 1.43
N MET A 65 -9.23 4.72 0.80
CA MET A 65 -9.58 5.65 -0.27
C MET A 65 -9.77 4.97 -1.63
N TYR A 66 -8.88 4.08 -2.07
CA TYR A 66 -8.80 3.57 -3.44
C TYR A 66 -9.17 2.09 -3.61
N GLY A 67 -9.29 1.35 -2.51
CA GLY A 67 -9.68 -0.06 -2.46
C GLY A 67 -10.79 -0.29 -1.44
N GLU A 68 -10.73 -1.44 -0.78
CA GLU A 68 -11.72 -1.90 0.18
C GLU A 68 -11.06 -2.10 1.55
N LEU A 69 -11.43 -1.27 2.54
CA LEU A 69 -10.83 -1.35 3.87
C LEU A 69 -11.15 -2.69 4.56
N GLU A 70 -12.35 -3.23 4.34
CA GLU A 70 -12.78 -4.52 4.89
C GLU A 70 -11.90 -5.67 4.37
N ALA A 71 -11.51 -5.64 3.09
CA ALA A 71 -10.61 -6.63 2.52
C ALA A 71 -9.22 -6.62 3.19
N LEU A 72 -8.74 -5.46 3.65
CA LEU A 72 -7.50 -5.38 4.43
C LEU A 72 -7.66 -6.02 5.82
N LEU A 73 -8.82 -5.86 6.45
CA LEU A 73 -9.10 -6.51 7.74
C LEU A 73 -9.23 -8.03 7.58
N ALA A 74 -9.73 -8.49 6.43
CA ALA A 74 -9.87 -9.90 6.10
C ALA A 74 -8.59 -10.56 5.57
N LEU A 75 -7.49 -9.81 5.39
CA LEU A 75 -6.25 -10.30 4.78
C LEU A 75 -5.64 -11.47 5.57
N PHE A 76 -5.87 -11.46 6.89
CA PHE A 76 -5.39 -12.46 7.83
C PHE A 76 -6.58 -13.00 8.64
N PRO A 77 -7.30 -14.02 8.14
CA PRO A 77 -8.43 -14.62 8.87
C PRO A 77 -8.00 -15.33 10.17
N ALA A 78 -6.71 -15.69 10.26
CA ALA A 78 -6.02 -16.02 11.50
C ALA A 78 -4.85 -15.05 11.67
N SER A 79 -4.43 -14.79 12.91
CA SER A 79 -3.30 -13.89 13.17
C SER A 79 -2.06 -14.38 12.42
N PRO A 80 -1.39 -13.51 11.64
CA PRO A 80 -0.18 -13.88 10.91
C PRO A 80 1.03 -14.03 11.83
N PHE A 81 0.83 -13.84 13.14
CA PHE A 81 1.86 -13.90 14.17
C PHE A 81 1.59 -15.01 15.19
N ASP A 82 0.46 -15.71 15.07
CA ASP A 82 0.21 -16.88 15.91
C ASP A 82 1.13 -18.01 15.44
N GLU A 83 1.77 -18.68 16.40
CA GLU A 83 2.63 -19.82 16.08
C GLU A 83 1.81 -20.91 15.38
N ILE A 84 2.31 -21.39 14.24
CA ILE A 84 1.84 -22.64 13.65
C ILE A 84 2.21 -23.74 14.63
N THR A 85 1.32 -24.00 15.60
CA THR A 85 1.46 -25.17 16.46
C THR A 85 1.27 -26.37 15.54
N SER A 86 2.35 -27.13 15.35
CA SER A 86 2.36 -28.37 14.53
C SER A 86 1.41 -29.43 15.05
#